data_AF-A0A6I2GMM9-F1
#
_entry.id   AF-A0A6I2GMM9-F1
#
_cell.length_a   1.000
_cell.length_b   1.000
_cell.length_c   1.000
_cell.angle_alpha   90.00
_cell.angle_beta   90.00
_cell.angle_gamma   90.00
#
_symmetry.space_group_name_H-M   'P 1'
#
loop_
_entity.id
_entity.type
_entity.pdbx_description
1 polymer ?
#
loop_
_entity_poly.entity_id
_entity_poly.type
_entity_poly.pdbx_seq_one_letter_code
_entity_poly.pdbx_strand_id
1 'polypeptide(L)'
;MNPSRRLLSALLVTLVCVVGALGGLVHTSLASPAADAGSATDGGTAASSADAGVEAVAAAGLLPPSVVPDRLKAPPIAGLRSLSAKEDLLARARPDGKGHLVLPDGRRLTVDPELQGALTKILESYEVPYGAVVVLEPSTGRVLAMAEHSQAQPGMRGLTTRAVFPAASVFKIVTGSALAEAGVSKDVQECFRGGKRRLTERMLEDGALSGKCLSLAEAMGKSANVVFAKLALKHLAPERLRHMAAAFHFNRSIDFDVPTDVSLASIPDDEFGFAQAGAGFGNVYLSPLHGALMASVAANRGLWTDPVLVEPRPGSAPAPAVDPESRRVLTAQAAAELTDMMEETVTNGTARAVFRQRGFQVKGAVGKTGTLADKAPFRDYSWFVGFAPRDNPQVAVAAVIVNEPKWRIRAAYVAREALRLGLERAPAHVAAPAAPAVAATGGSEAVDGGVAAPAVSATATP
;
A
#
# COMPACT_ATOMS: atom_id res chain seq x y z
N MET A 1 70.04 -3.77 29.48
CA MET A 1 68.92 -3.36 30.35
C MET A 1 67.95 -4.53 30.41
N ASN A 2 67.72 -5.05 31.62
CA ASN A 2 67.08 -6.34 31.89
C ASN A 2 65.53 -6.25 31.78
N PRO A 3 64.83 -7.36 31.48
CA PRO A 3 63.38 -7.49 31.38
C PRO A 3 62.73 -7.84 32.74
N SER A 4 61.39 -7.78 32.86
CA SER A 4 60.51 -8.71 33.62
C SER A 4 59.25 -8.08 34.29
N ARG A 5 58.13 -8.84 34.18
CA ARG A 5 56.94 -8.95 35.08
C ARG A 5 55.93 -7.77 35.07
N ARG A 6 54.60 -7.95 34.93
CA ARG A 6 53.61 -8.93 35.47
C ARG A 6 52.41 -9.03 34.47
N LEU A 7 51.78 -10.15 34.07
CA LEU A 7 51.09 -11.31 34.71
C LEU A 7 49.75 -10.99 35.44
N LEU A 8 48.69 -11.67 34.95
CA LEU A 8 47.35 -12.01 35.53
C LEU A 8 46.32 -10.86 35.68
N SER A 9 45.03 -10.99 35.33
CA SER A 9 44.11 -12.15 35.44
C SER A 9 42.97 -12.14 34.40
N ALA A 10 42.57 -13.34 33.99
CA ALA A 10 41.34 -13.69 33.28
C ALA A 10 40.36 -14.39 34.24
N LEU A 11 39.04 -14.24 34.00
CA LEU A 11 37.85 -15.07 34.33
C LEU A 11 36.65 -14.10 34.27
N LEU A 12 35.48 -14.36 33.67
CA LEU A 12 34.58 -15.52 33.64
C LEU A 12 33.59 -15.21 32.47
N VAL A 13 33.11 -16.11 31.62
CA VAL A 13 31.88 -16.90 31.82
C VAL A 13 31.75 -17.95 30.70
N THR A 14 31.75 -19.21 31.14
CA THR A 14 31.07 -20.47 30.73
C THR A 14 29.90 -20.34 29.71
N LEU A 15 29.53 -21.27 28.84
CA LEU A 15 29.41 -22.73 28.97
C LEU A 15 29.18 -23.39 27.59
N VAL A 16 29.80 -24.55 27.38
CA VAL A 16 29.67 -25.46 26.23
C VAL A 16 28.54 -26.46 26.47
N CYS A 17 27.68 -26.67 25.46
CA CYS A 17 26.76 -27.80 25.36
C CYS A 17 27.49 -29.05 24.87
N VAL A 18 27.16 -30.24 25.40
CA VAL A 18 26.82 -31.48 24.66
C VAL A 18 26.70 -32.68 25.63
N VAL A 19 25.73 -33.55 25.29
CA VAL A 19 25.50 -34.98 25.61
C VAL A 19 24.26 -35.27 26.46
N GLY A 20 23.38 -36.11 25.91
CA GLY A 20 22.54 -37.01 26.71
C GLY A 20 21.23 -37.42 26.06
N ALA A 21 21.26 -38.47 25.22
CA ALA A 21 20.09 -39.20 24.76
C ALA A 21 19.52 -40.13 25.86
N LEU A 22 18.26 -40.56 25.65
CA LEU A 22 17.52 -41.72 26.21
C LEU A 22 16.31 -41.38 27.10
N GLY A 23 15.15 -41.90 26.71
CA GLY A 23 13.94 -41.96 27.53
C GLY A 23 12.66 -41.91 26.68
N GLY A 24 12.14 -43.09 26.30
CA GLY A 24 10.92 -43.23 25.51
C GLY A 24 9.64 -43.39 26.32
N LEU A 25 8.52 -43.48 25.56
CA LEU A 25 7.16 -43.94 25.93
C LEU A 25 6.42 -43.01 26.91
N VAL A 26 5.16 -42.59 26.72
CA VAL A 26 3.95 -43.38 26.42
C VAL A 26 2.88 -42.47 25.78
N HIS A 27 2.21 -42.99 24.75
CA HIS A 27 0.95 -42.48 24.19
C HIS A 27 -0.18 -42.54 25.22
N THR A 28 -0.99 -41.50 25.37
CA THR A 28 -2.43 -41.67 25.62
C THR A 28 -3.22 -40.49 25.06
N SER A 29 -4.02 -40.82 24.05
CA SER A 29 -5.16 -40.06 23.54
C SER A 29 -6.33 -40.25 24.50
N LEU A 30 -7.04 -39.19 24.87
CA LEU A 30 -8.42 -39.32 25.32
C LEU A 30 -9.30 -38.23 24.72
N ALA A 31 -10.38 -38.73 24.11
CA ALA A 31 -11.44 -38.05 23.42
C ALA A 31 -12.40 -37.33 24.37
N SER A 32 -13.24 -36.46 23.77
CA SER A 32 -14.42 -35.82 24.33
C SER A 32 -15.36 -36.77 25.08
N PRO A 33 -16.34 -36.18 25.79
CA PRO A 33 -17.70 -36.43 25.38
C PRO A 33 -18.56 -35.16 25.26
N ALA A 34 -19.50 -35.24 24.33
CA ALA A 34 -20.65 -34.37 24.20
C ALA A 34 -21.83 -34.91 25.05
N ALA A 35 -22.67 -33.99 25.52
CA ALA A 35 -24.09 -34.14 25.88
C ALA A 35 -24.53 -32.78 26.48
N ASP A 36 -25.75 -32.27 26.39
CA ASP A 36 -26.91 -32.40 25.50
C ASP A 36 -27.88 -31.27 25.93
N ALA A 37 -28.90 -31.02 25.11
CA ALA A 37 -29.89 -29.94 25.12
C ALA A 37 -30.57 -29.51 26.45
N GLY A 38 -31.01 -28.25 26.48
CA GLY A 38 -31.99 -27.72 27.42
C GLY A 38 -32.48 -26.31 27.04
N SER A 39 -33.68 -26.22 26.45
CA SER A 39 -34.40 -25.00 26.09
C SER A 39 -35.06 -24.31 27.29
N ALA A 40 -35.05 -22.97 27.35
CA ALA A 40 -36.13 -22.19 27.96
C ALA A 40 -36.11 -20.73 27.48
N THR A 41 -37.29 -20.24 27.15
CA THR A 41 -37.71 -18.89 26.74
C THR A 41 -37.75 -17.91 27.91
N ASP A 42 -37.47 -16.62 27.65
CA ASP A 42 -38.41 -15.47 27.73
C ASP A 42 -37.73 -14.14 28.12
N GLY A 43 -38.33 -13.05 27.63
CA GLY A 43 -38.32 -11.75 28.31
C GLY A 43 -37.44 -10.66 27.71
N GLY A 44 -38.01 -9.87 26.79
CA GLY A 44 -37.37 -8.68 26.24
C GLY A 44 -37.45 -7.45 27.17
N THR A 45 -36.59 -6.46 26.88
CA THR A 45 -36.87 -5.04 27.09
C THR A 45 -36.13 -4.22 26.03
N ALA A 46 -36.90 -3.44 25.28
CA ALA A 46 -36.45 -2.46 24.32
C ALA A 46 -36.21 -1.10 24.98
N ALA A 47 -35.10 -0.44 24.62
CA ALA A 47 -34.86 1.01 24.60
C ALA A 47 -33.40 1.19 24.12
N SER A 48 -33.00 2.09 23.23
CA SER A 48 -33.64 3.24 22.58
C SER A 48 -32.82 3.54 21.33
N SER A 49 -33.49 3.56 20.18
CA SER A 49 -32.96 3.89 18.87
C SER A 49 -32.72 5.40 18.73
N ALA A 50 -31.46 5.83 18.79
CA ALA A 50 -31.05 7.17 18.39
C ALA A 50 -29.59 7.17 17.91
N ASP A 51 -29.25 6.28 16.97
CA ASP A 51 -27.99 6.40 16.21
C ASP A 51 -28.06 5.82 14.78
N ALA A 52 -29.26 5.42 14.33
CA ALA A 52 -29.48 4.79 13.02
C ALA A 52 -29.44 5.77 11.82
N GLY A 53 -28.95 7.00 12.03
CA GLY A 53 -29.02 8.10 11.06
C GLY A 53 -27.74 8.36 10.26
N VAL A 54 -26.60 7.72 10.60
CA VAL A 54 -25.30 8.02 9.97
C VAL A 54 -24.67 6.81 9.27
N GLU A 55 -25.21 5.60 9.41
CA GLU A 55 -24.65 4.38 8.78
C GLU A 55 -25.20 4.06 7.39
N ALA A 56 -26.27 4.72 6.93
CA ALA A 56 -27.03 4.24 5.77
C ALA A 56 -26.58 4.72 4.38
N VAL A 57 -25.50 5.51 4.26
CA VAL A 57 -25.08 6.10 2.96
C VAL A 57 -23.74 5.59 2.42
N ALA A 58 -23.11 4.58 3.03
CA ALA A 58 -21.79 4.07 2.59
C ALA A 58 -21.72 2.56 2.29
N ALA A 59 -22.85 1.87 2.14
CA ALA A 59 -22.90 0.41 1.97
C ALA A 59 -23.30 -0.09 0.56
N ALA A 60 -23.58 0.79 -0.39
CA ALA A 60 -23.92 0.39 -1.75
C ALA A 60 -22.64 0.10 -2.57
N GLY A 61 -22.26 -1.17 -2.68
CA GLY A 61 -21.22 -1.63 -3.61
C GLY A 61 -20.03 -2.38 -3.00
N LEU A 62 -20.02 -2.60 -1.68
CA LEU A 62 -18.90 -3.28 -1.02
C LEU A 62 -18.94 -4.78 -1.30
N LEU A 63 -17.96 -5.25 -2.07
CA LEU A 63 -17.75 -6.66 -2.34
C LEU A 63 -17.39 -7.37 -1.02
N PRO A 64 -17.97 -8.55 -0.71
CA PRO A 64 -17.70 -9.26 0.54
C PRO A 64 -16.21 -9.58 0.68
N PRO A 65 -15.67 -9.65 1.91
CA PRO A 65 -14.28 -10.00 2.15
C PRO A 65 -14.02 -11.38 1.55
N SER A 66 -13.07 -11.46 0.62
CA SER A 66 -12.69 -12.73 0.01
C SER A 66 -11.91 -13.58 1.01
N VAL A 67 -12.08 -14.91 0.90
CA VAL A 67 -11.33 -15.87 1.71
C VAL A 67 -9.84 -15.66 1.46
N VAL A 68 -9.12 -15.32 2.53
CA VAL A 68 -7.67 -15.09 2.56
C VAL A 68 -6.96 -16.42 2.29
N PRO A 69 -6.23 -16.60 1.16
CA PRO A 69 -5.44 -17.81 0.96
C PRO A 69 -4.38 -17.95 2.06
N ASP A 70 -4.30 -19.11 2.71
CA ASP A 70 -3.33 -19.32 3.80
C ASP A 70 -1.88 -19.24 3.28
N ARG A 71 -1.13 -18.25 3.79
CA ARG A 71 0.28 -18.01 3.48
C ARG A 71 1.27 -18.55 4.48
N LEU A 72 0.85 -19.23 5.55
CA LEU A 72 1.79 -19.88 6.45
C LEU A 72 2.67 -20.94 5.74
N LYS A 73 2.42 -21.19 4.45
CA LYS A 73 3.14 -22.08 3.54
C LYS A 73 3.77 -21.38 2.32
N ALA A 74 3.78 -20.04 2.24
CA ALA A 74 4.39 -19.36 1.08
C ALA A 74 5.87 -19.73 0.99
N PRO A 75 6.36 -20.23 -0.16
CA PRO A 75 7.76 -20.60 -0.27
C PRO A 75 8.62 -19.34 -0.09
N PRO A 76 9.74 -19.45 0.63
CA PRO A 76 10.70 -18.35 0.69
C PRO A 76 11.07 -17.95 -0.74
N ILE A 77 11.50 -16.69 -0.96
CA ILE A 77 11.83 -16.17 -2.29
C ILE A 77 12.77 -17.11 -3.10
N ALA A 78 13.64 -17.86 -2.41
CA ALA A 78 14.54 -18.86 -2.97
C ALA A 78 13.86 -20.12 -3.56
N GLY A 79 12.61 -20.41 -3.16
CA GLY A 79 11.82 -21.54 -3.64
C GLY A 79 10.83 -21.17 -4.75
N LEU A 80 10.89 -19.94 -5.28
CA LEU A 80 9.94 -19.50 -6.29
C LEU A 80 10.18 -20.17 -7.64
N ARG A 81 9.10 -20.66 -8.23
CA ARG A 81 9.10 -21.09 -9.63
C ARG A 81 9.19 -19.85 -10.52
N SER A 82 10.27 -19.77 -11.29
CA SER A 82 10.39 -18.80 -12.38
C SER A 82 9.23 -18.96 -13.37
N LEU A 83 8.81 -17.87 -14.00
CA LEU A 83 7.92 -17.96 -15.17
C LEU A 83 8.58 -18.83 -16.24
N SER A 84 7.78 -19.68 -16.86
CA SER A 84 8.21 -20.44 -18.04
C SER A 84 8.33 -19.51 -19.25
N ALA A 85 9.08 -19.94 -20.26
CA ALA A 85 9.23 -19.20 -21.51
C ALA A 85 7.88 -18.90 -22.20
N LYS A 86 6.85 -19.74 -21.99
CA LYS A 86 5.50 -19.52 -22.56
C LYS A 86 4.75 -18.39 -21.85
N GLU A 87 4.86 -18.35 -20.52
CA GLU A 87 4.16 -17.39 -19.65
C GLU A 87 4.82 -16.00 -19.69
N ASP A 88 6.13 -15.94 -19.91
CA ASP A 88 6.89 -14.68 -19.95
C ASP A 88 6.75 -13.97 -21.31
N LEU A 89 5.69 -13.17 -21.45
CA LEU A 89 5.42 -12.41 -22.67
C LEU A 89 6.56 -11.42 -23.01
N LEU A 90 7.18 -10.81 -21.99
CA LEU A 90 8.26 -9.85 -22.19
C LEU A 90 9.52 -10.52 -22.77
N ALA A 91 9.89 -11.72 -22.28
CA ALA A 91 11.02 -12.48 -22.82
C ALA A 91 10.79 -12.96 -24.27
N ARG A 92 9.53 -13.18 -24.64
CA ARG A 92 9.13 -13.60 -26.00
C ARG A 92 9.09 -12.45 -27.00
N ALA A 93 8.89 -11.23 -26.52
CA ALA A 93 8.80 -10.07 -27.39
C ALA A 93 10.16 -9.69 -27.99
N ARG A 94 10.13 -9.06 -29.16
CA ARG A 94 11.30 -8.54 -29.86
C ARG A 94 11.07 -7.08 -30.27
N PRO A 95 12.12 -6.24 -30.29
CA PRO A 95 12.01 -4.90 -30.82
C PRO A 95 11.58 -4.92 -32.29
N ASP A 96 10.65 -4.05 -32.68
CA ASP A 96 10.16 -3.90 -34.06
C ASP A 96 10.97 -2.90 -34.90
N GLY A 97 12.03 -2.30 -34.31
CA GLY A 97 12.84 -1.24 -34.93
C GLY A 97 12.15 0.13 -34.95
N LYS A 98 10.92 0.24 -34.44
CA LYS A 98 10.13 1.48 -34.35
C LYS A 98 9.89 1.91 -32.89
N GLY A 99 10.68 1.38 -31.97
CA GLY A 99 10.61 1.70 -30.54
C GLY A 99 9.59 0.88 -29.75
N HIS A 100 9.03 -0.21 -30.30
CA HIS A 100 8.09 -1.06 -29.58
C HIS A 100 8.58 -2.49 -29.42
N LEU A 101 8.04 -3.18 -28.42
CA LEU A 101 8.18 -4.63 -28.27
C LEU A 101 6.97 -5.33 -28.87
N VAL A 102 7.22 -6.33 -29.72
CA VAL A 102 6.19 -7.08 -30.44
C VAL A 102 6.33 -8.57 -30.18
N LEU A 103 5.22 -9.23 -29.86
CA LEU A 103 5.13 -10.67 -29.67
C LEU A 103 5.24 -11.42 -31.01
N PRO A 104 5.58 -12.72 -31.00
CA PRO A 104 5.67 -13.52 -32.23
C PRO A 104 4.37 -13.57 -33.06
N ASP A 105 3.22 -13.29 -32.44
CA ASP A 105 1.91 -13.23 -33.11
C ASP A 105 1.56 -11.83 -33.65
N GLY A 106 2.51 -10.89 -33.62
CA GLY A 106 2.37 -9.53 -34.14
C GLY A 106 1.72 -8.53 -33.18
N ARG A 107 1.26 -8.95 -31.98
CA ARG A 107 0.70 -8.03 -30.99
C ARG A 107 1.81 -7.21 -30.32
N ARG A 108 1.57 -5.92 -30.15
CA ARG A 108 2.52 -5.00 -29.50
C ARG A 108 2.33 -5.01 -27.98
N LEU A 109 3.40 -4.92 -27.22
CA LEU A 109 3.38 -4.70 -25.77
C LEU A 109 3.35 -3.20 -25.46
N THR A 110 2.77 -2.84 -24.32
CA THR A 110 2.76 -1.47 -23.77
C THR A 110 4.14 -1.04 -23.24
N VAL A 111 5.04 -1.99 -23.00
CA VAL A 111 6.37 -1.78 -22.41
C VAL A 111 7.26 -0.94 -23.34
N ASP A 112 7.83 0.14 -22.78
CA ASP A 112 8.88 0.92 -23.45
C ASP A 112 10.23 0.19 -23.31
N PRO A 113 10.87 -0.22 -24.42
CA PRO A 113 12.07 -1.04 -24.38
C PRO A 113 13.28 -0.34 -23.76
N GLU A 114 13.36 1.00 -23.85
CA GLU A 114 14.49 1.76 -23.34
C GLU A 114 14.35 2.00 -21.83
N LEU A 115 13.15 2.32 -21.35
CA LEU A 115 12.84 2.38 -19.92
C LEU A 115 13.07 1.01 -19.26
N GLN A 116 12.54 -0.05 -19.87
CA GLN A 116 12.74 -1.42 -19.42
C GLN A 116 14.23 -1.77 -19.33
N GLY A 117 15.00 -1.46 -20.37
CA GLY A 117 16.44 -1.70 -20.42
C GLY A 117 17.21 -0.90 -19.37
N ALA A 118 16.90 0.39 -19.22
CA ALA A 118 17.54 1.26 -18.25
C ALA A 118 17.31 0.80 -16.80
N LEU A 119 16.07 0.41 -16.46
CA LEU A 119 15.74 -0.07 -15.12
C LEU A 119 16.35 -1.44 -14.83
N THR A 120 16.34 -2.36 -15.80
CA THR A 120 17.02 -3.65 -15.69
C THR A 120 18.52 -3.44 -15.44
N LYS A 121 19.16 -2.56 -16.20
CA LYS A 121 20.58 -2.22 -16.04
C LYS A 121 20.91 -1.63 -14.68
N ILE A 122 20.04 -0.80 -14.10
CA ILE A 122 20.22 -0.30 -12.73
C ILE A 122 20.23 -1.47 -11.74
N LEU A 123 19.26 -2.37 -11.81
CA LEU A 123 19.20 -3.52 -10.90
C LEU A 123 20.44 -4.43 -11.03
N GLU A 124 20.87 -4.70 -12.26
CA GLU A 124 22.08 -5.47 -12.57
C GLU A 124 23.37 -4.80 -12.04
N SER A 125 23.52 -3.49 -12.27
CA SER A 125 24.73 -2.74 -11.89
C SER A 125 24.95 -2.70 -10.38
N TYR A 126 23.87 -2.80 -9.60
CA TYR A 126 23.92 -2.88 -8.15
C TYR A 126 23.98 -4.33 -7.62
N GLU A 127 24.02 -5.33 -8.51
CA GLU A 127 24.07 -6.76 -8.16
C GLU A 127 22.98 -7.14 -7.14
N VAL A 128 21.75 -6.66 -7.35
CA VAL A 128 20.69 -6.84 -6.35
C VAL A 128 20.37 -8.33 -6.16
N PRO A 129 20.34 -8.88 -4.93
CA PRO A 129 20.06 -10.29 -4.72
C PRO A 129 18.71 -10.70 -5.32
N TYR A 130 17.68 -9.89 -5.06
CA TYR A 130 16.41 -9.90 -5.78
C TYR A 130 15.90 -8.46 -5.87
N GLY A 131 15.43 -8.05 -7.05
CA GLY A 131 14.84 -6.74 -7.25
C GLY A 131 13.82 -6.76 -8.36
N ALA A 132 12.77 -5.97 -8.19
CA ALA A 132 11.74 -5.77 -9.20
C ALA A 132 11.20 -4.35 -9.12
N VAL A 133 10.88 -3.77 -10.28
CA VAL A 133 10.22 -2.49 -10.41
C VAL A 133 9.19 -2.55 -11.52
N VAL A 134 7.98 -2.11 -11.20
CA VAL A 134 6.89 -1.94 -12.17
C VAL A 134 6.61 -0.46 -12.32
N VAL A 135 6.47 -0.03 -13.56
CA VAL A 135 6.12 1.34 -13.95
C VAL A 135 4.88 1.27 -14.82
N LEU A 136 3.86 2.07 -14.53
CA LEU A 136 2.63 2.11 -15.33
C LEU A 136 2.03 3.52 -15.42
N GLU A 137 1.21 3.74 -16.44
CA GLU A 137 0.40 4.95 -16.60
C GLU A 137 -0.88 4.87 -15.74
N PRO A 138 -1.09 5.74 -14.74
CA PRO A 138 -2.20 5.58 -13.78
C PRO A 138 -3.59 5.61 -14.41
N SER A 139 -3.79 6.45 -15.43
CA SER A 139 -5.09 6.70 -16.05
C SER A 139 -5.53 5.59 -17.01
N THR A 140 -4.58 4.83 -17.56
CA THR A 140 -4.83 3.82 -18.60
C THR A 140 -4.47 2.41 -18.17
N GLY A 141 -3.68 2.25 -17.10
CA GLY A 141 -3.18 0.95 -16.64
C GLY A 141 -2.08 0.37 -17.53
N ARG A 142 -1.64 1.10 -18.57
CA ARG A 142 -0.58 0.66 -19.48
C ARG A 142 0.70 0.43 -18.71
N VAL A 143 1.21 -0.79 -18.76
CA VAL A 143 2.45 -1.16 -18.07
C VAL A 143 3.64 -0.76 -18.95
N LEU A 144 4.37 0.26 -18.51
CA LEU A 144 5.50 0.84 -19.24
C LEU A 144 6.81 0.08 -19.01
N ALA A 145 6.97 -0.52 -17.83
CA ALA A 145 8.10 -1.39 -17.54
C ALA A 145 7.76 -2.40 -16.44
N MET A 146 8.36 -3.58 -16.55
CA MET A 146 8.38 -4.67 -15.56
C MET A 146 9.82 -5.18 -15.43
N ALA A 147 10.71 -4.34 -14.91
CA ALA A 147 12.12 -4.68 -14.78
C ALA A 147 12.39 -5.50 -13.52
N GLU A 148 13.25 -6.50 -13.65
CA GLU A 148 13.60 -7.43 -12.59
C GLU A 148 15.02 -7.92 -12.73
N HIS A 149 15.63 -8.31 -11.62
CA HIS A 149 16.94 -8.93 -11.58
C HIS A 149 17.10 -9.77 -10.32
N SER A 150 17.89 -10.83 -10.41
CA SER A 150 18.34 -11.59 -9.25
C SER A 150 19.78 -12.06 -9.42
N GLN A 151 20.67 -11.53 -8.59
CA GLN A 151 22.03 -12.05 -8.45
C GLN A 151 22.05 -13.38 -7.68
N ALA A 152 21.12 -13.57 -6.75
CA ALA A 152 21.03 -14.78 -5.93
C ALA A 152 20.49 -16.00 -6.73
N GLN A 153 19.69 -15.76 -7.76
CA GLN A 153 19.19 -16.79 -8.68
C GLN A 153 19.19 -16.26 -10.13
N PRO A 154 20.34 -16.31 -10.81
CA PRO A 154 20.48 -15.81 -12.18
C PRO A 154 19.45 -16.43 -13.14
N GLY A 155 18.83 -15.58 -13.96
CA GLY A 155 17.81 -16.00 -14.92
C GLY A 155 16.40 -16.19 -14.34
N MET A 156 16.19 -15.97 -13.05
CA MET A 156 14.84 -15.94 -12.45
C MET A 156 13.97 -14.86 -13.11
N ARG A 157 12.74 -15.24 -13.48
CA ARG A 157 11.72 -14.36 -14.08
C ARG A 157 10.40 -14.36 -13.31
N GLY A 158 9.69 -13.24 -13.35
CA GLY A 158 8.34 -13.06 -12.80
C GLY A 158 8.27 -12.41 -11.41
N LEU A 159 9.37 -11.94 -10.84
CA LEU A 159 9.39 -11.24 -9.55
C LEU A 159 8.40 -10.07 -9.52
N THR A 160 8.14 -9.42 -10.65
CA THR A 160 7.18 -8.31 -10.78
C THR A 160 5.72 -8.70 -10.52
N THR A 161 5.34 -9.98 -10.71
CA THR A 161 3.97 -10.47 -10.49
C THR A 161 3.83 -11.43 -9.32
N ARG A 162 4.96 -11.81 -8.69
CA ARG A 162 4.96 -12.64 -7.47
C ARG A 162 4.59 -11.83 -6.24
N ALA A 163 3.52 -12.23 -5.59
CA ALA A 163 3.19 -11.73 -4.28
C ALA A 163 3.96 -12.57 -3.27
N VAL A 164 5.19 -12.26 -2.96
CA VAL A 164 6.00 -12.98 -1.93
C VAL A 164 6.66 -12.05 -0.95
N PHE A 165 6.63 -10.76 -1.27
CA PHE A 165 7.30 -9.73 -0.54
C PHE A 165 6.34 -9.21 0.53
N PRO A 166 6.74 -9.21 1.81
CA PRO A 166 5.95 -8.59 2.86
C PRO A 166 5.69 -7.13 2.51
N ALA A 167 4.42 -6.70 2.54
CA ALA A 167 4.05 -5.33 2.17
C ALA A 167 4.63 -4.31 3.16
N ALA A 168 4.85 -4.73 4.41
CA ALA A 168 5.34 -3.88 5.48
C ALA A 168 4.52 -2.58 5.56
N SER A 169 5.17 -1.44 5.85
CA SER A 169 4.50 -0.14 5.90
C SER A 169 3.93 0.39 4.57
N VAL A 170 4.04 -0.33 3.44
CA VAL A 170 3.27 0.01 2.22
C VAL A 170 1.78 -0.19 2.45
N PHE A 171 1.39 -1.18 3.26
CA PHE A 171 -0.02 -1.45 3.57
C PHE A 171 -0.73 -0.28 4.26
N LYS A 172 0.03 0.66 4.85
CA LYS A 172 -0.54 1.90 5.38
C LYS A 172 -1.20 2.79 4.33
N ILE A 173 -0.93 2.58 3.04
CA ILE A 173 -1.72 3.19 1.96
C ILE A 173 -3.19 2.76 2.13
N VAL A 174 -3.45 1.47 2.34
CA VAL A 174 -4.80 0.91 2.56
C VAL A 174 -5.37 1.43 3.87
N THR A 175 -4.62 1.35 4.98
CA THR A 175 -5.10 1.84 6.29
C THR A 175 -5.40 3.35 6.27
N GLY A 176 -4.52 4.16 5.68
CA GLY A 176 -4.69 5.60 5.55
C GLY A 176 -5.87 5.95 4.65
N SER A 177 -6.11 5.17 3.59
CA SER A 177 -7.31 5.30 2.75
C SER A 177 -8.59 5.01 3.53
N ALA A 178 -8.61 3.93 4.33
CA ALA A 178 -9.76 3.59 5.18
C ALA A 178 -10.04 4.70 6.21
N LEU A 179 -9.00 5.27 6.82
CA LEU A 179 -9.12 6.41 7.74
C LEU A 179 -9.67 7.65 7.05
N ALA A 180 -9.17 7.99 5.85
CA ALA A 180 -9.66 9.13 5.07
C ALA A 180 -11.14 8.96 4.68
N GLU A 181 -11.54 7.77 4.22
CA GLU A 181 -12.96 7.42 3.95
C GLU A 181 -13.83 7.39 5.22
N ALA A 182 -13.21 7.24 6.40
CA ALA A 182 -13.87 7.40 7.69
C ALA A 182 -14.02 8.87 8.13
N GLY A 183 -13.54 9.83 7.33
CA GLY A 183 -13.53 11.26 7.68
C GLY A 183 -12.38 11.67 8.59
N VAL A 184 -11.39 10.79 8.84
CA VAL A 184 -10.19 11.14 9.62
C VAL A 184 -9.26 11.94 8.70
N SER A 185 -9.23 13.25 8.89
CA SER A 185 -8.35 14.15 8.14
C SER A 185 -6.87 13.81 8.39
N LYS A 186 -6.01 14.04 7.38
CA LYS A 186 -4.55 13.92 7.46
C LYS A 186 -3.91 14.71 8.62
N ASP A 187 -4.60 15.74 9.12
CA ASP A 187 -4.10 16.63 10.18
C ASP A 187 -4.44 16.14 11.60
N VAL A 188 -5.29 15.11 11.73
CA VAL A 188 -5.62 14.48 13.03
C VAL A 188 -4.33 13.99 13.68
N GLN A 189 -4.10 14.41 14.92
CA GLN A 189 -2.92 14.07 15.69
C GLN A 189 -3.15 12.89 16.62
N GLU A 190 -2.12 12.07 16.75
CA GLU A 190 -2.08 11.00 17.74
C GLU A 190 -0.73 11.02 18.45
N CYS A 191 -0.78 10.95 19.78
CA CYS A 191 0.40 11.00 20.62
C CYS A 191 0.83 9.59 21.03
N PHE A 192 2.14 9.36 21.05
CA PHE A 192 2.71 8.07 21.41
C PHE A 192 3.94 8.24 22.31
N ARG A 193 4.24 7.18 23.06
CA ARG A 193 5.42 7.08 23.92
C ARG A 193 6.46 6.14 23.31
N GLY A 194 7.73 6.38 23.63
CA GLY A 194 8.84 5.56 23.14
C GLY A 194 9.12 5.72 21.64
N GLY A 195 9.51 4.62 20.99
CA GLY A 195 9.92 4.63 19.58
C GLY A 195 8.75 4.41 18.63
N LYS A 196 8.68 5.19 17.54
CA LYS A 196 7.59 5.10 16.55
C LYS A 196 7.53 3.81 15.72
N ARG A 197 8.54 2.93 15.78
CA ARG A 197 8.70 1.78 14.86
C ARG A 197 8.33 0.44 15.47
N ARG A 198 8.50 0.28 16.79
CA ARG A 198 8.08 -0.95 17.47
C ARG A 198 6.58 -0.87 17.77
N LEU A 199 5.97 -2.03 17.99
CA LEU A 199 4.60 -2.13 18.43
C LEU A 199 4.50 -3.22 19.49
N THR A 200 3.91 -2.89 20.63
CA THR A 200 3.58 -3.79 21.75
C THR A 200 2.24 -3.32 22.31
N GLU A 201 1.47 -4.18 22.95
CA GLU A 201 0.15 -3.83 23.53
C GLU A 201 0.22 -2.56 24.41
N ARG A 202 1.20 -2.49 25.32
CA ARG A 202 1.43 -1.31 26.17
C ARG A 202 1.62 0.01 25.42
N MET A 203 2.04 -0.02 24.16
CA MET A 203 2.22 1.20 23.36
C MET A 203 0.90 1.72 22.78
N LEU A 204 -0.18 0.93 22.85
CA LEU A 204 -1.52 1.27 22.36
C LEU A 204 -2.36 1.97 23.44
N GLU A 205 -2.03 1.79 24.72
CA GLU A 205 -2.71 2.41 25.85
C GLU A 205 -2.68 3.96 25.77
N ASP A 206 -3.85 4.58 25.96
CA ASP A 206 -3.98 6.03 26.14
C ASP A 206 -3.68 6.40 27.60
N GLY A 207 -2.82 7.40 27.83
CA GLY A 207 -2.43 7.83 29.17
C GLY A 207 -2.19 9.33 29.28
N ALA A 208 -2.56 9.91 30.42
CA ALA A 208 -2.43 11.34 30.70
C ALA A 208 -0.95 11.80 30.63
N LEU A 209 -0.63 12.60 29.60
CA LEU A 209 0.54 13.49 29.42
C LEU A 209 1.91 12.93 28.93
N SER A 210 2.56 13.78 28.08
CA SER A 210 3.94 13.83 27.53
C SER A 210 4.44 12.83 26.45
N GLY A 211 3.58 12.41 25.52
CA GLY A 211 4.02 11.72 24.30
C GLY A 211 4.50 12.65 23.18
N LYS A 212 5.28 12.14 22.22
CA LYS A 212 5.47 12.83 20.92
C LYS A 212 4.18 12.67 20.12
N CYS A 213 3.69 13.74 19.53
CA CYS A 213 2.52 13.70 18.67
C CYS A 213 2.95 13.82 17.21
N LEU A 214 2.22 13.13 16.33
CA LEU A 214 2.35 13.28 14.89
C LEU A 214 0.94 13.36 14.31
N SER A 215 0.74 14.19 13.28
CA SER A 215 -0.45 14.07 12.45
C SER A 215 -0.45 12.75 11.69
N LEU A 216 -1.61 12.35 11.16
CA LEU A 216 -1.72 11.18 10.30
C LEU A 216 -0.81 11.31 9.05
N ALA A 217 -0.70 12.50 8.46
CA ALA A 217 0.22 12.81 7.36
C ALA A 217 1.69 12.60 7.76
N GLU A 218 2.10 13.19 8.89
CA GLU A 218 3.45 13.03 9.39
C GLU A 218 3.75 11.57 9.75
N ALA A 219 2.77 10.85 10.30
CA ALA A 219 2.88 9.44 10.61
C ALA A 219 3.04 8.59 9.35
N MET A 220 2.37 8.94 8.26
CA MET A 220 2.53 8.29 6.95
C MET A 220 3.98 8.50 6.46
N GLY A 221 4.40 9.76 6.41
CA GLY A 221 5.72 10.14 5.89
C GLY A 221 6.89 9.64 6.73
N LYS A 222 6.79 9.71 8.06
CA LYS A 222 7.81 9.21 9.01
C LYS A 222 7.68 7.70 9.28
N SER A 223 6.65 7.07 8.71
CA SER A 223 6.26 5.67 8.87
C SER A 223 6.14 5.25 10.35
N ALA A 224 5.38 6.00 11.13
CA ALA A 224 5.11 5.71 12.54
C ALA A 224 4.07 4.58 12.66
N ASN A 225 4.49 3.43 13.19
CA ASN A 225 3.65 2.23 13.35
C ASN A 225 2.63 2.43 14.46
N VAL A 226 3.07 2.92 15.62
CA VAL A 226 2.20 3.17 16.78
C VAL A 226 1.07 4.15 16.48
N VAL A 227 1.33 5.24 15.73
CA VAL A 227 0.27 6.21 15.37
C VAL A 227 -0.78 5.57 14.46
N PHE A 228 -0.36 4.82 13.44
CA PHE A 228 -1.28 4.10 12.56
C PHE A 228 -2.10 3.04 13.31
N ALA A 229 -1.45 2.31 14.22
CA ALA A 229 -2.12 1.31 15.05
C ALA A 229 -3.21 1.95 15.93
N LYS A 230 -2.88 3.04 16.63
CA LYS A 230 -3.83 3.75 17.50
C LYS A 230 -4.97 4.40 16.72
N LEU A 231 -4.68 5.06 15.59
CA LEU A 231 -5.72 5.67 14.75
C LEU A 231 -6.62 4.60 14.12
N ALA A 232 -6.08 3.46 13.69
CA ALA A 232 -6.90 2.35 13.23
C ALA A 232 -7.85 1.86 14.33
N LEU A 233 -7.35 1.63 15.55
CA LEU A 233 -8.17 1.21 16.69
C LEU A 233 -9.27 2.22 17.05
N LYS A 234 -8.97 3.51 16.99
CA LYS A 234 -9.92 4.57 17.37
C LYS A 234 -11.02 4.83 16.35
N HIS A 235 -10.76 4.55 15.07
CA HIS A 235 -11.62 5.04 13.98
C HIS A 235 -12.11 3.97 13.00
N LEU A 236 -11.59 2.74 13.08
CA LEU A 236 -11.95 1.66 12.17
C LEU A 236 -12.33 0.40 12.95
N ALA A 237 -13.39 -0.27 12.48
CA ALA A 237 -13.61 -1.68 12.77
C ALA A 237 -12.75 -2.55 11.83
N PRO A 238 -12.34 -3.78 12.23
CA PRO A 238 -11.62 -4.72 11.36
C PRO A 238 -12.26 -4.92 9.98
N GLU A 239 -13.60 -5.00 9.93
CA GLU A 239 -14.39 -5.15 8.71
C GLU A 239 -14.17 -3.99 7.73
N ARG A 240 -14.09 -2.75 8.21
CA ARG A 240 -13.85 -1.58 7.35
C ARG A 240 -12.47 -1.66 6.71
N LEU A 241 -11.45 -2.11 7.45
CA LEU A 241 -10.12 -2.30 6.90
C LEU A 241 -10.07 -3.49 5.91
N ARG A 242 -10.82 -4.57 6.16
CA ARG A 242 -10.94 -5.70 5.21
C ARG A 242 -11.61 -5.27 3.92
N HIS A 243 -12.68 -4.49 3.99
CA HIS A 243 -13.36 -3.94 2.82
C HIS A 243 -12.43 -3.02 2.02
N MET A 244 -11.70 -2.11 2.69
CA MET A 244 -10.73 -1.27 2.02
C MET A 244 -9.61 -2.09 1.36
N ALA A 245 -9.08 -3.11 2.05
CA ALA A 245 -8.09 -4.02 1.47
C ALA A 245 -8.63 -4.74 0.22
N ALA A 246 -9.87 -5.21 0.28
CA ALA A 246 -10.55 -5.86 -0.85
C ALA A 246 -10.81 -4.89 -2.02
N ALA A 247 -11.16 -3.63 -1.75
CA ALA A 247 -11.33 -2.59 -2.77
C ALA A 247 -10.00 -2.25 -3.47
N PHE A 248 -8.89 -2.33 -2.73
CA PHE A 248 -7.54 -2.30 -3.30
C PHE A 248 -7.11 -3.64 -3.93
N HIS A 249 -7.96 -4.65 -4.09
CA HIS A 249 -7.65 -5.98 -4.65
C HIS A 249 -6.74 -6.91 -3.81
N PHE A 250 -6.54 -6.66 -2.52
CA PHE A 250 -6.02 -7.72 -1.65
C PHE A 250 -7.02 -8.87 -1.58
N ASN A 251 -6.47 -10.09 -1.56
CA ASN A 251 -7.21 -11.36 -1.57
C ASN A 251 -8.11 -11.53 -2.82
N ARG A 252 -7.85 -10.79 -3.91
CA ARG A 252 -8.56 -10.90 -5.20
C ARG A 252 -7.56 -11.12 -6.33
N SER A 253 -8.00 -11.80 -7.39
CA SER A 253 -7.21 -11.89 -8.62
C SER A 253 -7.17 -10.54 -9.31
N ILE A 254 -6.01 -10.19 -9.85
CA ILE A 254 -5.84 -9.10 -10.80
C ILE A 254 -5.75 -9.76 -12.18
N ASP A 255 -6.68 -9.41 -13.07
CA ASP A 255 -6.64 -9.91 -14.45
C ASP A 255 -5.45 -9.29 -15.18
N PHE A 256 -4.62 -10.13 -15.79
CA PHE A 256 -3.38 -9.70 -16.43
C PHE A 256 -2.89 -10.77 -17.41
N ASP A 257 -2.25 -10.34 -18.49
CA ASP A 257 -1.75 -11.22 -19.56
C ASP A 257 -0.68 -12.23 -19.10
N VAL A 258 -0.06 -11.99 -17.94
CA VAL A 258 0.97 -12.83 -17.33
C VAL A 258 0.44 -13.38 -16.00
N PRO A 259 0.69 -14.67 -15.66
CA PRO A 259 0.30 -15.23 -14.38
C PRO A 259 0.72 -14.34 -13.20
N THR A 260 -0.27 -13.92 -12.42
CA THR A 260 -0.11 -12.98 -11.31
C THR A 260 -0.63 -13.62 -10.03
N ASP A 261 0.19 -13.61 -8.99
CA ASP A 261 -0.21 -14.16 -7.70
C ASP A 261 -1.18 -13.21 -7.01
N VAL A 262 -2.15 -13.79 -6.30
CA VAL A 262 -3.04 -13.03 -5.41
C VAL A 262 -2.22 -12.47 -4.24
N SER A 263 -2.25 -11.15 -4.07
CA SER A 263 -1.67 -10.49 -2.89
C SER A 263 -2.53 -10.72 -1.66
N LEU A 264 -1.90 -10.82 -0.50
CA LEU A 264 -2.58 -11.21 0.73
C LEU A 264 -2.68 -10.05 1.71
N ALA A 265 -3.83 -9.92 2.36
CA ALA A 265 -3.96 -9.17 3.61
C ALA A 265 -4.82 -9.97 4.58
N SER A 266 -4.20 -10.45 5.67
CA SER A 266 -4.92 -10.98 6.83
C SER A 266 -5.07 -9.89 7.88
N ILE A 267 -6.31 -9.64 8.29
CA ILE A 267 -6.68 -8.61 9.27
C ILE A 267 -7.42 -9.35 10.40
N PRO A 268 -6.77 -9.59 11.55
CA PRO A 268 -7.39 -10.26 12.70
C PRO A 268 -8.48 -9.43 13.37
N ASP A 269 -9.36 -10.09 14.12
CA ASP A 269 -10.38 -9.44 14.95
C ASP A 269 -9.86 -9.05 16.34
N ASP A 270 -8.79 -9.70 16.83
CA ASP A 270 -8.22 -9.36 18.12
C ASP A 270 -7.54 -7.98 18.07
N GLU A 271 -7.65 -7.22 19.16
CA GLU A 271 -7.26 -5.81 19.21
C GLU A 271 -5.80 -5.58 18.77
N PHE A 272 -4.87 -6.39 19.29
CA PHE A 272 -3.45 -6.23 18.99
C PHE A 272 -3.11 -6.67 17.56
N GLY A 273 -3.68 -7.78 17.10
CA GLY A 273 -3.55 -8.28 15.73
C GLY A 273 -4.11 -7.29 14.70
N PHE A 274 -5.27 -6.70 14.96
CA PHE A 274 -5.84 -5.63 14.15
C PHE A 274 -4.92 -4.40 14.12
N ALA A 275 -4.43 -3.96 15.28
CA ALA A 275 -3.50 -2.83 15.39
C ALA A 275 -2.18 -3.09 14.64
N GLN A 276 -1.66 -4.32 14.68
CA GLN A 276 -0.52 -4.76 13.89
C GLN A 276 -0.81 -4.68 12.40
N ALA A 277 -1.93 -5.25 11.94
CA ALA A 277 -2.35 -5.22 10.55
C ALA A 277 -2.49 -3.77 10.05
N GLY A 278 -3.16 -2.89 10.81
CA GLY A 278 -3.31 -1.46 10.50
C GLY A 278 -1.97 -0.73 10.38
N ALA A 279 -0.95 -1.15 11.15
CA ALA A 279 0.41 -0.62 11.05
C ALA A 279 1.26 -1.25 9.91
N GLY A 280 0.72 -2.21 9.16
CA GLY A 280 1.41 -2.94 8.10
C GLY A 280 2.30 -4.08 8.59
N PHE A 281 1.99 -4.64 9.76
CA PHE A 281 2.56 -5.90 10.26
C PHE A 281 1.59 -7.07 10.03
N GLY A 282 2.05 -8.28 10.31
CA GLY A 282 1.26 -9.51 10.12
C GLY A 282 1.36 -10.07 8.71
N ASN A 283 0.40 -10.92 8.35
CA ASN A 283 0.39 -11.65 7.09
C ASN A 283 -0.15 -10.78 5.94
N VAL A 284 0.63 -9.77 5.56
CA VAL A 284 0.34 -8.89 4.42
C VAL A 284 1.48 -8.94 3.42
N TYR A 285 1.17 -9.28 2.18
CA TYR A 285 2.15 -9.50 1.14
C TYR A 285 1.66 -9.02 -0.20
N LEU A 286 2.60 -8.54 -1.02
CA LEU A 286 2.30 -7.71 -2.17
C LEU A 286 3.19 -8.10 -3.35
N SER A 287 2.63 -8.13 -4.56
CA SER A 287 3.42 -8.16 -5.79
C SER A 287 3.77 -6.73 -6.24
N PRO A 288 4.94 -6.50 -6.88
CA PRO A 288 5.27 -5.19 -7.41
C PRO A 288 4.22 -4.62 -8.38
N LEU A 289 3.63 -5.45 -9.25
CA LEU A 289 2.53 -5.02 -10.13
C LEU A 289 1.37 -4.45 -9.31
N HIS A 290 0.92 -5.18 -8.29
CA HIS A 290 -0.15 -4.74 -7.42
C HIS A 290 0.22 -3.46 -6.65
N GLY A 291 1.47 -3.34 -6.17
CA GLY A 291 1.94 -2.10 -5.55
C GLY A 291 1.80 -0.89 -6.48
N ALA A 292 2.17 -1.02 -7.77
CA ALA A 292 2.06 0.07 -8.73
C ALA A 292 0.59 0.45 -8.98
N LEU A 293 -0.31 -0.53 -9.02
CA LEU A 293 -1.76 -0.32 -9.12
C LEU A 293 -2.32 0.40 -7.89
N MET A 294 -1.87 0.05 -6.67
CA MET A 294 -2.24 0.77 -5.46
C MET A 294 -1.83 2.26 -5.52
N ALA A 295 -0.63 2.56 -6.02
CA ALA A 295 -0.21 3.96 -6.22
C ALA A 295 -1.08 4.67 -7.26
N SER A 296 -1.55 3.93 -8.26
CA SER A 296 -2.38 4.45 -9.34
C SER A 296 -3.76 4.86 -8.87
N VAL A 297 -4.31 4.24 -7.83
CA VAL A 297 -5.58 4.67 -7.21
C VAL A 297 -5.47 6.11 -6.69
N ALA A 298 -4.40 6.43 -5.95
CA ALA A 298 -4.17 7.80 -5.47
C ALA A 298 -3.95 8.77 -6.64
N ALA A 299 -3.12 8.37 -7.60
CA ALA A 299 -2.83 9.15 -8.80
C ALA A 299 -4.05 9.41 -9.70
N ASN A 300 -4.99 8.46 -9.75
CA ASN A 300 -6.17 8.49 -10.60
C ASN A 300 -7.43 8.88 -9.83
N ARG A 301 -7.29 9.76 -8.82
CA ARG A 301 -8.41 10.35 -8.05
C ARG A 301 -9.37 9.31 -7.46
N GLY A 302 -8.81 8.22 -6.95
CA GLY A 302 -9.54 7.15 -6.28
C GLY A 302 -10.08 6.06 -7.20
N LEU A 303 -9.78 6.09 -8.50
CA LEU A 303 -10.20 5.06 -9.45
C LEU A 303 -9.16 3.95 -9.57
N TRP A 304 -9.61 2.71 -9.51
CA TRP A 304 -8.82 1.55 -9.93
C TRP A 304 -8.75 1.47 -11.45
N THR A 305 -7.57 1.15 -11.99
CA THR A 305 -7.38 0.92 -13.42
C THR A 305 -6.75 -0.44 -13.61
N ASP A 306 -7.37 -1.30 -14.41
CA ASP A 306 -6.85 -2.64 -14.68
C ASP A 306 -5.53 -2.56 -15.48
N PRO A 307 -4.53 -3.38 -15.16
CA PRO A 307 -3.25 -3.33 -15.85
C PRO A 307 -3.36 -3.86 -17.29
N VAL A 308 -2.71 -3.19 -18.22
CA VAL A 308 -2.67 -3.56 -19.65
C VAL A 308 -1.22 -3.78 -20.06
N LEU A 309 -0.88 -5.00 -20.49
CA LEU A 309 0.46 -5.33 -21.00
C LEU A 309 0.51 -5.42 -22.53
N VAL A 310 -0.58 -5.85 -23.15
CA VAL A 310 -0.69 -5.98 -24.61
C VAL A 310 -1.56 -4.85 -25.15
N GLU A 311 -1.06 -4.13 -26.15
CA GLU A 311 -1.79 -3.09 -26.85
C GLU A 311 -3.07 -3.65 -27.49
N PRO A 312 -4.20 -2.91 -27.45
CA PRO A 312 -5.36 -3.24 -28.26
C PRO A 312 -4.98 -3.32 -29.74
N ARG A 313 -5.59 -4.25 -30.49
CA ARG A 313 -5.32 -4.38 -31.92
C ARG A 313 -5.77 -3.10 -32.64
N PRO A 314 -4.97 -2.54 -33.58
CA PRO A 314 -5.42 -1.43 -34.40
C PRO A 314 -6.76 -1.75 -35.08
N GLY A 315 -7.74 -0.87 -34.95
CA GLY A 315 -9.09 -1.07 -35.49
C GLY A 315 -10.01 -1.97 -34.66
N SER A 316 -9.59 -2.44 -33.46
CA SER A 316 -10.54 -3.03 -32.52
C SER A 316 -11.55 -1.98 -32.07
N ALA A 317 -12.81 -2.39 -31.89
CA ALA A 317 -13.79 -1.54 -31.24
C ALA A 317 -13.23 -1.04 -29.90
N PRO A 318 -13.51 0.23 -29.49
CA PRO A 318 -13.17 0.69 -28.16
C PRO A 318 -13.70 -0.32 -27.14
N ALA A 319 -12.95 -0.53 -26.06
CA ALA A 319 -13.50 -1.28 -24.93
C ALA A 319 -14.85 -0.64 -24.55
N PRO A 320 -15.86 -1.44 -24.16
CA PRO A 320 -17.13 -0.90 -23.69
C PRO A 320 -16.86 0.19 -22.65
N ALA A 321 -17.60 1.31 -22.73
CA ALA A 321 -17.49 2.34 -21.72
C ALA A 321 -17.80 1.70 -20.35
N VAL A 322 -16.78 1.58 -19.50
CA VAL A 322 -16.94 1.14 -18.12
C VAL A 322 -17.33 2.36 -17.32
N ASP A 323 -18.42 2.26 -16.56
CA ASP A 323 -18.79 3.29 -15.60
C ASP A 323 -17.62 3.53 -14.64
N PRO A 324 -17.03 4.74 -14.58
CA PRO A 324 -15.95 5.04 -13.66
C PRO A 324 -16.30 4.71 -12.21
N GLU A 325 -17.57 4.84 -11.82
CA GLU A 325 -18.01 4.55 -10.45
C GLU A 325 -17.92 3.05 -10.13
N SER A 326 -18.01 2.15 -11.13
CA SER A 326 -17.80 0.72 -10.91
C SER A 326 -16.35 0.35 -10.58
N ARG A 327 -15.42 1.30 -10.76
CA ARG A 327 -13.99 1.17 -10.48
C ARG A 327 -13.54 2.03 -9.31
N ARG A 328 -14.46 2.72 -8.62
CA ARG A 328 -14.11 3.63 -7.54
C ARG A 328 -13.70 2.87 -6.28
N VAL A 329 -12.48 3.13 -5.83
CA VAL A 329 -11.90 2.64 -4.57
C VAL A 329 -12.01 3.71 -3.50
N LEU A 330 -11.77 4.97 -3.87
CA LEU A 330 -11.84 6.12 -2.99
C LEU A 330 -12.67 7.24 -3.61
N THR A 331 -13.34 8.00 -2.74
CA THR A 331 -13.82 9.32 -3.08
C THR A 331 -12.66 10.21 -3.54
N ALA A 332 -12.94 11.19 -4.39
CA ALA A 332 -11.92 12.13 -4.84
C ALA A 332 -11.26 12.89 -3.65
N GLN A 333 -12.03 13.16 -2.60
CA GLN A 333 -11.53 13.79 -1.38
C GLN A 333 -10.56 12.87 -0.61
N ALA A 334 -10.94 11.61 -0.36
CA ALA A 334 -10.05 10.67 0.33
C ALA A 334 -8.78 10.38 -0.49
N ALA A 335 -8.87 10.33 -1.83
CA ALA A 335 -7.70 10.21 -2.69
C ALA A 335 -6.76 11.43 -2.60
N ALA A 336 -7.30 12.64 -2.44
CA ALA A 336 -6.51 13.84 -2.21
C ALA A 336 -5.83 13.82 -0.82
N GLU A 337 -6.56 13.48 0.24
CA GLU A 337 -6.00 13.29 1.58
C GLU A 337 -4.87 12.24 1.59
N LEU A 338 -5.08 11.11 0.92
CA LEU A 338 -4.05 10.07 0.75
C LEU A 338 -2.82 10.58 0.02
N THR A 339 -3.01 11.36 -1.05
CA THR A 339 -1.93 11.96 -1.82
C THR A 339 -1.09 12.89 -0.95
N ASP A 340 -1.73 13.72 -0.13
CA ASP A 340 -1.04 14.63 0.81
C ASP A 340 -0.25 13.84 1.87
N MET A 341 -0.86 12.79 2.44
CA MET A 341 -0.18 11.90 3.39
C MET A 341 1.05 11.22 2.76
N MET A 342 0.94 10.78 1.51
CA MET A 342 2.05 10.12 0.80
C MET A 342 3.13 11.12 0.37
N GLU A 343 2.78 12.38 0.10
CA GLU A 343 3.75 13.43 -0.22
C GLU A 343 4.72 13.66 0.96
N GLU A 344 4.22 13.60 2.20
CA GLU A 344 5.04 13.71 3.41
C GLU A 344 6.19 12.70 3.46
N THR A 345 6.03 11.51 2.84
CA THR A 345 7.13 10.52 2.73
C THR A 345 8.34 11.07 1.97
N VAL A 346 8.06 11.87 0.94
CA VAL A 346 9.05 12.39 -0.01
C VAL A 346 9.56 13.77 0.41
N THR A 347 8.73 14.60 1.03
CA THR A 347 9.11 15.97 1.42
C THR A 347 9.82 16.03 2.78
N ASN A 348 9.29 15.33 3.78
CA ASN A 348 9.73 15.38 5.18
C ASN A 348 10.03 14.01 5.80
N GLY A 349 9.84 12.94 5.04
CA GLY A 349 9.76 11.57 5.54
C GLY A 349 10.92 10.66 5.17
N THR A 350 10.61 9.36 5.11
CA THR A 350 11.58 8.27 4.94
C THR A 350 12.29 8.25 3.58
N ALA A 351 11.71 8.87 2.54
CA ALA A 351 12.31 8.93 1.21
C ALA A 351 12.98 10.28 0.89
N ARG A 352 12.85 11.27 1.78
CA ARG A 352 13.30 12.66 1.58
C ARG A 352 14.72 12.78 1.04
N ALA A 353 15.68 12.08 1.65
CA ALA A 353 17.08 12.21 1.28
C ALA A 353 17.33 11.79 -0.19
N VAL A 354 16.69 10.72 -0.62
CA VAL A 354 16.86 10.16 -1.98
C VAL A 354 16.24 11.08 -3.02
N PHE A 355 15.03 11.60 -2.77
CA PHE A 355 14.31 12.44 -3.73
C PHE A 355 14.78 13.90 -3.78
N ARG A 356 15.54 14.37 -2.77
CA ARG A 356 16.17 15.70 -2.75
C ARG A 356 17.59 15.72 -3.29
N GLN A 357 18.13 14.59 -3.74
CA GLN A 357 19.48 14.52 -4.28
C GLN A 357 19.59 15.46 -5.50
N ARG A 358 20.57 16.37 -5.48
CA ARG A 358 20.81 17.34 -6.55
C ARG A 358 21.11 16.61 -7.86
N GLY A 359 20.43 17.02 -8.94
CA GLY A 359 20.57 16.45 -10.28
C GLY A 359 19.66 15.25 -10.56
N PHE A 360 18.95 14.73 -9.55
CA PHE A 360 18.05 13.58 -9.67
C PHE A 360 16.66 13.85 -9.07
N GLN A 361 16.30 15.11 -8.88
CA GLN A 361 15.00 15.45 -8.30
C GLN A 361 13.85 15.10 -9.23
N VAL A 362 12.80 14.51 -8.68
CA VAL A 362 11.53 14.27 -9.36
C VAL A 362 10.49 15.22 -8.77
N LYS A 363 10.10 16.25 -9.53
CA LYS A 363 9.14 17.26 -9.06
C LYS A 363 7.76 16.62 -8.82
N GLY A 364 7.14 16.95 -7.69
CA GLY A 364 5.84 16.41 -7.32
C GLY A 364 5.82 14.90 -7.12
N ALA A 365 6.95 14.28 -6.75
CA ALA A 365 6.93 12.86 -6.40
C ALA A 365 6.20 12.63 -5.08
N VAL A 366 5.30 11.64 -5.09
CA VAL A 366 4.46 11.21 -3.97
C VAL A 366 4.70 9.73 -3.75
N GLY A 367 4.71 9.24 -2.50
CA GLY A 367 4.84 7.80 -2.29
C GLY A 367 4.83 7.32 -0.86
N LYS A 368 5.12 6.03 -0.69
CA LYS A 368 5.24 5.36 0.59
C LYS A 368 6.39 4.37 0.55
N THR A 369 7.23 4.41 1.59
CA THR A 369 8.24 3.36 1.81
C THR A 369 7.71 2.24 2.67
N GLY A 370 8.17 1.02 2.42
CA GLY A 370 8.07 -0.13 3.33
C GLY A 370 9.45 -0.67 3.67
N THR A 371 9.60 -1.21 4.89
CA THR A 371 10.82 -1.94 5.28
C THR A 371 10.46 -3.05 6.26
N LEU A 372 10.92 -4.26 5.99
CA LEU A 372 10.84 -5.40 6.90
C LEU A 372 12.11 -6.24 6.75
N ALA A 373 12.63 -6.75 7.87
CA ALA A 373 13.79 -7.63 7.86
C ALA A 373 13.44 -8.98 8.48
N ASP A 374 13.59 -10.05 7.69
CA ASP A 374 13.62 -11.42 8.19
C ASP A 374 15.04 -11.75 8.65
N LYS A 375 15.17 -12.57 9.68
CA LYS A 375 16.47 -12.91 10.29
C LYS A 375 17.01 -14.28 9.88
N ALA A 376 16.17 -15.19 9.40
CA ALA A 376 16.53 -16.57 9.13
C ALA A 376 15.85 -17.13 7.87
N PRO A 377 16.52 -17.14 6.70
CA PRO A 377 17.77 -16.43 6.42
C PRO A 377 17.57 -14.90 6.48
N PHE A 378 18.67 -14.14 6.65
CA PHE A 378 18.55 -12.69 6.66
C PHE A 378 18.09 -12.16 5.30
N ARG A 379 16.98 -11.42 5.29
CA ARG A 379 16.43 -10.74 4.12
C ARG A 379 15.91 -9.38 4.54
N ASP A 380 16.44 -8.30 3.98
CA ASP A 380 15.90 -6.95 4.16
C ASP A 380 15.08 -6.56 2.93
N TYR A 381 13.76 -6.51 3.11
CA TYR A 381 12.82 -6.06 2.10
C TYR A 381 12.68 -4.55 2.22
N SER A 382 13.08 -3.84 1.18
CA SER A 382 12.84 -2.40 1.05
C SER A 382 11.86 -2.15 -0.09
N TRP A 383 10.90 -1.26 0.14
CA TRP A 383 9.87 -0.88 -0.82
C TRP A 383 9.83 0.62 -1.04
N PHE A 384 9.42 1.02 -2.24
CA PHE A 384 8.80 2.31 -2.50
C PHE A 384 7.64 2.12 -3.48
N VAL A 385 6.47 2.67 -3.12
CA VAL A 385 5.26 2.68 -3.95
C VAL A 385 4.78 4.12 -4.06
N GLY A 386 4.58 4.63 -5.27
CA GLY A 386 4.28 6.05 -5.44
C GLY A 386 4.03 6.45 -6.89
N PHE A 387 3.89 7.74 -7.12
CA PHE A 387 3.64 8.29 -8.45
C PHE A 387 4.22 9.70 -8.58
N ALA A 388 4.29 10.18 -9.82
CA ALA A 388 4.66 11.55 -10.13
C ALA A 388 4.09 11.99 -11.49
N PRO A 389 3.98 13.31 -11.70
CA PRO A 389 3.90 14.37 -10.69
C PRO A 389 2.61 14.27 -9.85
N ARG A 390 2.51 15.03 -8.76
CA ARG A 390 1.35 15.06 -7.87
C ARG A 390 0.08 15.56 -8.55
N ASP A 391 0.16 16.73 -9.21
CA ASP A 391 -1.02 17.44 -9.69
C ASP A 391 -1.52 16.95 -11.05
N ASN A 392 -0.62 16.38 -11.86
CA ASN A 392 -0.95 15.76 -13.14
C ASN A 392 -0.21 14.43 -13.26
N PRO A 393 -0.65 13.37 -12.55
CA PRO A 393 0.06 12.10 -12.49
C PRO A 393 0.20 11.43 -13.86
N GLN A 394 1.44 11.09 -14.22
CA GLN A 394 1.75 10.44 -15.50
C GLN A 394 2.31 9.04 -15.29
N VAL A 395 2.99 8.82 -14.16
CA VAL A 395 3.69 7.57 -13.88
C VAL A 395 3.43 7.14 -12.45
N ALA A 396 2.95 5.92 -12.27
CA ALA A 396 2.96 5.19 -11.01
C ALA A 396 4.05 4.13 -11.01
N VAL A 397 4.64 3.89 -9.84
CA VAL A 397 5.74 2.95 -9.64
C VAL A 397 5.54 2.13 -8.38
N ALA A 398 6.00 0.89 -8.43
CA ALA A 398 6.36 0.13 -7.25
C ALA A 398 7.70 -0.56 -7.47
N ALA A 399 8.64 -0.34 -6.55
CA ALA A 399 9.93 -1.00 -6.52
C ALA A 399 10.08 -1.78 -5.22
N VAL A 400 10.63 -2.99 -5.32
CA VAL A 400 11.08 -3.80 -4.20
C VAL A 400 12.52 -4.22 -4.42
N ILE A 401 13.32 -4.13 -3.37
CA ILE A 401 14.67 -4.68 -3.32
C ILE A 401 14.77 -5.54 -2.07
N VAL A 402 15.22 -6.79 -2.25
CA VAL A 402 15.49 -7.73 -1.16
C VAL A 402 17.00 -7.87 -1.02
N ASN A 403 17.57 -7.19 -0.02
CA ASN A 403 18.99 -7.28 0.29
C ASN A 403 19.29 -8.48 1.20
N GLU A 404 20.50 -9.00 1.06
CA GLU A 404 21.16 -9.88 2.04
C GLU A 404 21.96 -9.00 3.03
N PRO A 405 22.72 -9.54 4.01
CA PRO A 405 23.40 -8.71 5.02
C PRO A 405 24.27 -7.58 4.45
N LYS A 406 24.84 -7.77 3.25
CA LYS A 406 25.51 -6.70 2.49
C LYS A 406 24.51 -5.97 1.59
N TRP A 407 24.10 -4.78 2.02
CA TRP A 407 23.16 -3.95 1.27
C TRP A 407 23.84 -3.29 0.07
N ARG A 408 23.15 -3.26 -1.06
CA ARG A 408 23.65 -2.65 -2.30
C ARG A 408 22.92 -1.36 -2.64
N ILE A 409 21.60 -1.39 -2.58
CA ILE A 409 20.71 -0.28 -2.91
C ILE A 409 19.39 -0.43 -2.13
N ARG A 410 18.58 0.62 -2.09
CA ARG A 410 17.21 0.58 -1.53
C ARG A 410 16.20 0.85 -2.63
N ALA A 411 15.00 0.28 -2.50
CA ALA A 411 13.92 0.47 -3.47
C ALA A 411 13.56 1.94 -3.73
N ALA A 412 13.69 2.84 -2.75
CA ALA A 412 13.43 4.27 -2.96
C ALA A 412 14.36 4.91 -4.01
N TYR A 413 15.60 4.43 -4.14
CA TYR A 413 16.51 4.89 -5.21
C TYR A 413 16.01 4.41 -6.57
N VAL A 414 15.70 3.12 -6.69
CA VAL A 414 15.21 2.52 -7.94
C VAL A 414 13.90 3.18 -8.38
N ALA A 415 12.98 3.41 -7.44
CA ALA A 415 11.72 4.09 -7.72
C ALA A 415 11.90 5.55 -8.15
N ARG A 416 12.86 6.28 -7.58
CA ARG A 416 13.19 7.65 -8.05
C ARG A 416 13.67 7.62 -9.49
N GLU A 417 14.58 6.71 -9.85
CA GLU A 417 15.05 6.59 -11.23
C GLU A 417 13.92 6.14 -12.16
N ALA A 418 13.06 5.22 -11.73
CA ALA A 418 11.89 4.81 -12.49
C ALA A 418 10.88 5.93 -12.73
N LEU A 419 10.62 6.78 -11.74
CA LEU A 419 9.79 7.97 -11.93
C LEU A 419 10.48 8.96 -12.87
N ARG A 420 11.78 9.24 -12.69
CA ARG A 420 12.53 10.17 -13.54
C ARG A 420 12.54 9.72 -15.02
N LEU A 421 12.99 8.49 -15.27
CA LEU A 421 13.06 7.90 -16.61
C LEU A 421 11.67 7.68 -17.20
N GLY A 422 10.69 7.29 -16.38
CA GLY A 422 9.31 7.12 -16.81
C GLY A 422 8.70 8.44 -17.29
N LEU A 423 8.95 9.56 -16.60
CA LEU A 423 8.45 10.88 -17.00
C LEU A 423 9.09 11.42 -18.27
N GLU A 424 10.33 11.01 -18.57
CA GLU A 424 10.99 11.32 -19.85
C GLU A 424 10.36 10.55 -21.03
N ARG A 425 9.57 9.51 -20.74
CA ARG A 425 8.99 8.56 -21.70
C ARG A 425 7.48 8.58 -21.78
N ALA A 426 6.81 9.04 -20.73
CA ALA A 426 5.37 9.07 -20.68
C ALA A 426 4.84 9.93 -21.84
N PRO A 427 3.86 9.44 -22.63
CA PRO A 427 3.26 10.24 -23.67
C PRO A 427 2.65 11.50 -23.06
N ALA A 428 2.67 12.62 -23.80
CA ALA A 428 1.99 13.84 -23.37
C ALA A 428 0.51 13.52 -23.08
N HIS A 429 0.09 13.67 -21.83
CA HIS A 429 -1.22 13.22 -21.36
C HIS A 429 -2.35 13.86 -22.17
N VAL A 430 -3.29 13.04 -22.69
CA VAL A 430 -4.63 13.51 -23.07
C VAL A 430 -5.40 13.67 -21.77
N ALA A 431 -5.52 14.90 -21.27
CA ALA A 431 -6.13 15.18 -19.97
C ALA A 431 -7.47 14.46 -19.82
N ALA A 432 -7.67 13.79 -18.67
CA ALA A 432 -9.01 13.40 -18.27
C ALA A 432 -9.90 14.66 -18.27
N PRO A 433 -11.16 14.58 -18.75
CA PRO A 433 -12.04 15.74 -18.78
C PRO A 433 -12.08 16.37 -17.39
N ALA A 434 -11.89 17.69 -17.35
CA ALA A 434 -11.98 18.45 -16.12
C ALA A 434 -13.33 18.12 -15.46
N ALA A 435 -13.32 17.86 -14.15
CA ALA A 435 -14.56 17.78 -13.39
C ALA A 435 -15.33 19.08 -13.63
N PRO A 436 -16.66 19.03 -13.88
CA PRO A 436 -17.43 20.25 -14.02
C PRO A 436 -17.23 21.09 -12.77
N ALA A 437 -16.87 22.36 -12.97
CA ALA A 437 -16.78 23.32 -11.88
C ALA A 437 -18.11 23.29 -11.13
N VAL A 438 -18.06 23.02 -9.83
CA VAL A 438 -19.22 23.17 -8.96
C VAL A 438 -19.57 24.65 -9.00
N ALA A 439 -20.56 25.00 -9.82
CA ALA A 439 -21.14 26.33 -9.82
C ALA A 439 -21.73 26.52 -8.43
N ALA A 440 -21.13 27.43 -7.66
CA ALA A 440 -21.74 27.95 -6.46
C ALA A 440 -23.04 28.65 -6.86
N THR A 441 -24.17 27.92 -6.80
CA THR A 441 -25.49 28.54 -6.81
C THR A 441 -25.68 29.20 -5.44
N GLY A 442 -25.11 30.39 -5.30
CA GLY A 442 -25.49 31.35 -4.28
C GLY A 442 -26.74 32.10 -4.76
N GLY A 443 -27.83 31.92 -4.02
CA GLY A 443 -29.13 32.59 -4.19
C GLY A 443 -30.21 31.61 -3.72
N SER A 444 -31.09 31.91 -2.79
CA SER A 444 -31.58 33.13 -2.12
C SER A 444 -32.12 32.62 -0.76
N GLU A 445 -32.09 33.35 0.34
CA GLU A 445 -33.24 34.18 0.74
C GLU A 445 -32.81 35.18 1.81
N ALA A 446 -32.98 36.46 1.49
CA ALA A 446 -33.04 37.53 2.47
C ALA A 446 -34.41 37.48 3.16
N VAL A 447 -34.41 37.26 4.47
CA VAL A 447 -35.60 37.44 5.31
C VAL A 447 -35.74 38.94 5.57
N ASP A 448 -36.69 39.57 4.88
CA ASP A 448 -37.11 40.96 5.09
C ASP A 448 -37.93 41.06 6.38
N GLY A 449 -37.30 41.60 7.43
CA GLY A 449 -37.93 41.86 8.73
C GLY A 449 -38.53 43.27 8.77
N GLY A 450 -39.65 43.49 8.09
CA GLY A 450 -40.42 44.72 8.15
C GLY A 450 -41.30 44.79 9.40
N VAL A 451 -40.89 45.57 10.41
CA VAL A 451 -41.72 45.92 11.58
C VAL A 451 -42.71 47.02 11.17
N ALA A 452 -44.01 46.72 11.28
CA ALA A 452 -45.10 47.66 11.06
C ALA A 452 -45.26 48.65 12.23
N ALA A 453 -45.33 49.94 11.91
CA ALA A 453 -45.78 51.01 12.81
C ALA A 453 -47.23 51.40 12.48
N PRO A 454 -48.10 51.68 13.48
CA PRO A 454 -49.49 51.98 13.23
C PRO A 454 -49.73 53.46 12.90
N ALA A 455 -50.66 53.70 11.99
CA ALA A 455 -51.12 55.01 11.54
C ALA A 455 -51.93 55.72 12.64
N VAL A 456 -51.62 57.00 12.89
CA VAL A 456 -52.46 57.93 13.65
C VAL A 456 -53.17 58.85 12.65
N SER A 457 -54.49 58.85 12.75
CA SER A 457 -55.43 59.62 11.93
C SER A 457 -55.43 61.10 12.30
N ALA A 458 -55.56 61.94 11.28
CA ALA A 458 -55.67 63.39 11.38
C ALA A 458 -57.05 63.83 11.90
N THR A 459 -57.06 64.89 12.71
CA THR A 459 -58.22 65.78 12.90
C THR A 459 -57.77 67.22 12.72
N ALA A 460 -58.69 68.03 12.18
CA ALA A 460 -58.43 69.29 11.49
C ALA A 460 -58.71 70.54 12.34
N THR A 461 -58.11 71.65 11.87
CA THR A 461 -58.56 73.07 11.89
C THR A 461 -58.54 73.89 13.18
N PRO A 462 -58.45 75.25 13.08
CA PRO A 462 -57.78 76.10 12.10
C PRO A 462 -56.50 76.77 12.63
#